data_AF-A0A959QGN4-F1
#
_entry.id   AF-A0A959QGN4-F1
#
_cell.length_a   1.000
_cell.length_b   1.000
_cell.length_c   1.000
_cell.angle_alpha   90.00
_cell.angle_beta   90.00
_cell.angle_gamma   90.00
#
_symmetry.space_group_name_H-M   'P 1'
#
loop_
_entity.id
_entity.type
_entity.pdbx_description
1 polymer ?
#
loop_
_entity_poly.entity_id
_entity_poly.type
_entity_poly.pdbx_seq_one_letter_code
_entity_poly.pdbx_strand_id
1 'polypeptide(L)'
;MNWLINLFDPIVVTALGKMILHSLWQGSLIAFLLYIVLKLIPEKFAHFRHELSALALFLVFVSALSTFLTNLHTPILSLSSSAEEIIWLSAPLQNTYLQKDLTIYTTVIIWFLGFLILGSRLIVNYFKLYHIRKNSTRIVQYQIVSMIKRLSLQLGVKKGVAAVESSMTKIPGTIGYLKPIILMPISSATQLTPDQLEAILAHELAHIKRSDFLLNLIYTFIETIFYYHPAVWWIADQLEHERECDCDDMA
;
A
#
# COMPACT_ATOMS: atom_id res chain seq x y z
N MET A 1 -13.35 1.63 33.02
CA MET A 1 -13.20 0.67 31.90
C MET A 1 -14.44 0.61 30.99
N ASN A 2 -15.65 0.94 31.48
CA ASN A 2 -16.90 0.88 30.68
C ASN A 2 -17.05 1.94 29.57
N TRP A 3 -16.29 3.05 29.62
CA TRP A 3 -16.38 4.09 28.59
C TRP A 3 -15.81 3.67 27.23
N LEU A 4 -14.82 2.76 27.22
CA LEU A 4 -14.23 2.22 25.99
C LEU A 4 -15.20 1.32 25.21
N ILE A 5 -16.03 0.58 25.95
CA ILE A 5 -17.05 -0.33 25.37
C ILE A 5 -18.17 0.46 24.69
N ASN A 6 -18.44 1.69 25.15
CA ASN A 6 -19.49 2.55 24.59
C ASN A 6 -19.03 3.37 23.37
N LEU A 7 -17.73 3.43 23.06
CA LEU A 7 -17.21 4.24 21.96
C LEU A 7 -17.33 3.54 20.59
N PHE A 8 -17.36 2.20 20.58
CA PHE A 8 -17.41 1.39 19.37
C PHE A 8 -18.49 0.31 19.50
N ASP A 9 -19.22 0.09 18.41
CA ASP A 9 -20.17 -1.02 18.33
C ASP A 9 -19.44 -2.36 18.58
N PRO A 10 -19.85 -3.15 19.60
CA PRO A 10 -19.22 -4.43 19.91
C PRO A 10 -19.13 -5.39 18.73
N ILE A 11 -20.10 -5.34 17.81
CA ILE A 11 -20.12 -6.15 16.59
C ILE A 11 -18.96 -5.75 15.68
N VAL A 12 -18.75 -4.44 15.49
CA VAL A 12 -17.65 -3.90 14.67
C VAL A 12 -16.30 -4.24 15.28
N VAL A 13 -16.12 -4.06 16.60
CA VAL A 13 -14.86 -4.41 17.27
C VAL A 13 -14.56 -5.90 17.15
N THR A 14 -15.55 -6.75 17.37
CA THR A 14 -15.38 -8.20 17.23
C THR A 14 -15.05 -8.61 15.80
N ALA A 15 -15.71 -8.00 14.82
CA ALA A 15 -15.42 -8.24 13.41
C ALA A 15 -14.00 -7.78 13.01
N LEU A 16 -13.55 -6.60 13.48
CA LEU A 16 -12.19 -6.11 13.25
C LEU A 16 -11.14 -7.00 13.92
N GLY A 17 -11.35 -7.40 15.17
CA GLY A 17 -10.40 -8.27 15.86
C GLY A 17 -10.25 -9.63 15.16
N LYS A 18 -11.36 -10.23 14.72
CA LYS A 18 -11.33 -11.45 13.92
C LYS A 18 -10.66 -11.23 12.56
N MET A 19 -10.93 -10.13 11.87
CA MET A 19 -10.25 -9.78 10.63
C MET A 19 -8.72 -9.74 10.83
N ILE A 20 -8.24 -9.06 11.88
CA ILE A 20 -6.81 -8.93 12.21
C ILE A 20 -6.19 -10.29 12.54
N LEU A 21 -6.90 -11.17 13.26
CA LEU A 21 -6.37 -12.49 13.61
C LEU A 21 -6.33 -13.44 12.41
N HIS A 22 -7.39 -13.44 11.58
CA HIS A 22 -7.46 -14.30 10.40
C HIS A 22 -6.53 -13.84 9.28
N SER A 23 -6.27 -12.53 9.16
CA SER A 23 -5.34 -12.01 8.15
C SER A 23 -3.92 -12.57 8.32
N LEU A 24 -3.50 -12.94 9.54
CA LEU A 24 -2.17 -13.49 9.82
C LEU A 24 -1.90 -14.78 9.03
N TRP A 25 -2.83 -15.73 9.05
CA TRP A 25 -2.65 -16.99 8.33
C TRP A 25 -3.03 -16.85 6.85
N GLN A 26 -4.06 -16.04 6.53
CA GLN A 26 -4.48 -15.81 5.15
C GLN A 26 -3.36 -15.14 4.34
N GLY A 27 -2.79 -14.06 4.86
CA GLY A 27 -1.70 -13.32 4.24
C GLY A 27 -0.44 -14.18 4.11
N SER A 28 -0.10 -14.94 5.15
CA SER A 28 1.04 -15.86 5.11
C SER A 28 0.87 -16.97 4.06
N LEU A 29 -0.34 -17.54 3.94
CA LEU A 29 -0.63 -18.55 2.93
C LEU A 29 -0.52 -17.98 1.51
N ILE A 30 -1.10 -16.79 1.27
CA ILE A 30 -1.03 -16.12 -0.02
C ILE A 30 0.42 -15.79 -0.39
N ALA A 31 1.19 -15.24 0.54
CA ALA A 31 2.61 -14.96 0.34
C ALA A 31 3.42 -16.22 0.03
N PHE A 32 3.15 -17.32 0.73
CA PHE A 32 3.83 -18.60 0.48
C PHE A 32 3.51 -19.16 -0.91
N LEU A 33 2.26 -19.06 -1.36
CA LEU A 33 1.88 -19.43 -2.72
C LEU A 33 2.57 -18.54 -3.76
N LEU A 34 2.59 -17.22 -3.54
CA LEU A 34 3.32 -16.29 -4.40
C LEU A 34 4.80 -16.66 -4.48
N TYR A 35 5.43 -16.96 -3.34
CA TYR A 35 6.84 -17.37 -3.29
C TYR A 35 7.12 -18.61 -4.14
N ILE A 36 6.26 -19.64 -4.09
CA ILE A 36 6.39 -20.82 -4.94
C ILE A 36 6.28 -20.43 -6.41
N VAL A 37 5.27 -19.64 -6.76
CA VAL A 37 5.03 -19.22 -8.15
C VAL A 37 6.21 -18.40 -8.69
N LEU A 38 6.73 -17.44 -7.91
CA LEU A 38 7.87 -16.62 -8.30
C LEU A 38 9.17 -17.42 -8.42
N LYS A 39 9.33 -18.53 -7.69
CA LYS A 39 10.47 -19.44 -7.92
C LYS A 39 10.41 -20.18 -9.25
N LEU A 40 9.22 -20.35 -9.82
CA LEU A 40 9.02 -21.05 -11.08
C LEU A 40 9.13 -20.10 -12.30
N ILE A 41 9.02 -18.79 -12.08
CA ILE A 41 9.03 -17.77 -13.14
C ILE A 41 10.40 -17.08 -13.18
N PRO A 42 11.14 -17.15 -14.30
CA PRO A 42 12.42 -16.45 -14.45
C PRO A 42 12.32 -14.93 -14.22
N GLU A 43 13.37 -14.33 -13.67
CA GLU A 43 13.45 -12.88 -13.35
C GLU A 43 13.26 -11.99 -14.59
N LYS A 44 13.65 -12.44 -15.78
CA LYS A 44 13.43 -11.71 -17.06
C LYS A 44 11.95 -11.44 -17.41
N PHE A 45 11.00 -12.00 -16.65
CA PHE A 45 9.57 -11.74 -16.82
C PHE A 45 9.08 -10.79 -15.71
N ALA A 46 9.80 -9.71 -15.47
CA ALA A 46 9.54 -8.75 -14.39
C ALA A 46 8.09 -8.25 -14.39
N HIS A 47 7.55 -7.91 -15.56
CA HIS A 47 6.14 -7.53 -15.70
C HIS A 47 5.16 -8.57 -15.14
N PHE A 48 5.35 -9.84 -15.48
CA PHE A 48 4.42 -10.88 -15.01
C PHE A 48 4.57 -11.13 -13.51
N ARG A 49 5.80 -11.05 -12.99
CA ARG A 49 6.10 -11.20 -11.56
C ARG A 49 5.52 -10.02 -10.74
N HIS A 50 5.58 -8.81 -11.27
CA HIS A 50 4.92 -7.63 -10.70
C HIS A 50 3.40 -7.81 -10.63
N GLU A 51 2.75 -8.20 -11.72
CA GLU A 51 1.29 -8.43 -11.74
C GLU A 51 0.84 -9.51 -10.75
N LEU A 52 1.61 -10.60 -10.62
CA LEU A 52 1.34 -11.64 -9.63
C LEU A 52 1.49 -11.14 -8.18
N SER A 53 2.49 -10.30 -7.92
CA SER A 53 2.71 -9.71 -6.60
C SER A 53 1.60 -8.71 -6.25
N ALA A 54 1.17 -7.91 -7.22
CA ALA A 54 0.03 -6.99 -7.07
C ALA A 54 -1.27 -7.75 -6.81
N LEU A 55 -1.52 -8.84 -7.56
CA LEU A 55 -2.67 -9.71 -7.35
C LEU A 55 -2.64 -10.35 -5.96
N ALA A 56 -1.49 -10.84 -5.50
CA ALA A 56 -1.34 -11.43 -4.18
C ALA A 56 -1.67 -10.41 -3.08
N LEU A 57 -1.13 -9.18 -3.16
CA LEU A 57 -1.43 -8.11 -2.21
C LEU A 57 -2.93 -7.76 -2.19
N PHE A 58 -3.55 -7.70 -3.37
CA PHE A 58 -4.99 -7.47 -3.50
C PHE A 58 -5.81 -8.61 -2.89
N LEU A 59 -5.40 -9.87 -3.09
CA LEU A 59 -6.07 -11.03 -2.49
C LEU A 59 -5.98 -11.02 -0.95
N VAL A 60 -4.87 -10.57 -0.35
CA VAL A 60 -4.78 -10.37 1.10
C VAL A 60 -5.80 -9.35 1.59
N PHE A 61 -5.92 -8.21 0.89
CA PHE A 61 -6.90 -7.20 1.23
C PHE A 61 -8.34 -7.73 1.12
N VAL A 62 -8.66 -8.42 0.03
CA VAL A 62 -10.00 -9.00 -0.20
C VAL A 62 -10.32 -10.09 0.81
N SER A 63 -9.37 -10.96 1.19
CA SER A 63 -9.61 -12.02 2.18
C SER A 63 -9.90 -11.44 3.57
N ALA A 64 -9.16 -10.41 3.97
CA ALA A 64 -9.40 -9.71 5.22
C ALA A 64 -10.76 -8.99 5.20
N LEU A 65 -11.07 -8.25 4.12
CA LEU A 65 -12.34 -7.57 3.97
C LEU A 65 -13.52 -8.55 4.00
N SER A 66 -13.40 -9.70 3.33
CA SER A 66 -14.39 -10.78 3.37
C SER A 66 -14.58 -11.30 4.81
N THR A 67 -13.49 -11.47 5.57
CA THR A 67 -13.57 -11.90 6.97
C THR A 67 -14.27 -10.86 7.83
N PHE A 68 -14.01 -9.58 7.62
CA PHE A 68 -14.69 -8.49 8.32
C PHE A 68 -16.20 -8.47 8.01
N LEU A 69 -16.57 -8.46 6.73
CA LEU A 69 -17.97 -8.39 6.29
C LEU A 69 -18.79 -9.59 6.78
N THR A 70 -18.24 -10.80 6.70
CA THR A 70 -18.92 -12.01 7.20
C THR A 70 -19.16 -11.95 8.70
N ASN A 71 -18.24 -11.38 9.48
CA ASN A 71 -18.39 -11.24 10.93
C ASN A 71 -19.22 -10.01 11.37
N LEU A 72 -19.48 -9.05 10.48
CA LEU A 72 -20.49 -8.02 10.72
C LEU A 72 -21.92 -8.58 10.63
N HIS A 73 -22.13 -9.57 9.77
CA HIS A 73 -23.45 -10.13 9.50
C HIS A 73 -23.80 -11.37 10.33
N THR A 74 -22.91 -11.87 11.19
CA THR A 74 -23.27 -12.98 12.08
C THR A 74 -24.33 -12.52 13.08
N PRO A 75 -25.57 -13.03 13.02
CA PRO A 75 -26.58 -12.69 14.01
C PRO A 75 -26.05 -13.17 15.37
N ILE A 76 -26.07 -12.29 16.37
CA ILE A 76 -25.93 -12.71 17.76
C ILE A 76 -27.12 -13.62 18.00
N LEU A 77 -26.90 -14.94 17.96
CA LEU A 77 -27.89 -15.93 18.37
C LEU A 77 -28.27 -15.55 19.79
N SER A 78 -29.42 -14.90 19.93
CA SER A 78 -30.04 -14.59 21.20
C SER A 78 -30.19 -15.92 21.93
N LEU A 79 -29.39 -16.09 22.98
CA LEU A 79 -29.47 -17.20 23.93
C LEU A 79 -30.81 -17.09 24.67
N SER A 80 -31.90 -17.43 23.99
CA SER A 80 -33.16 -17.81 24.59
C SER A 80 -33.10 -19.31 24.90
N SER A 81 -32.23 -19.71 25.82
CA SER A 81 -32.29 -21.04 26.40
C SER A 81 -31.80 -20.99 27.85
N SER A 82 -32.79 -21.06 28.75
CA SER A 82 -32.69 -21.57 30.13
C SER A 82 -31.68 -20.89 31.06
N ALA A 83 -32.10 -19.76 31.63
CA ALA A 83 -31.34 -18.97 32.60
C ALA A 83 -31.15 -19.61 34.00
N GLU A 84 -31.70 -20.78 34.30
CA GLU A 84 -31.66 -21.35 35.66
C GLU A 84 -30.64 -22.49 35.87
N GLU A 85 -30.10 -23.11 34.82
CA GLU A 85 -29.20 -24.27 34.95
C GLU A 85 -27.69 -23.93 34.93
N ILE A 86 -27.29 -22.72 34.51
CA ILE A 86 -25.89 -22.37 34.19
C ILE A 86 -25.09 -21.84 35.41
N ILE A 87 -25.76 -21.45 36.49
CA ILE A 87 -25.16 -20.63 37.56
C ILE A 87 -24.00 -21.35 38.29
N TRP A 88 -23.98 -22.69 38.39
CA TRP A 88 -22.92 -23.44 39.10
C TRP A 88 -21.74 -23.89 38.22
N LEU A 89 -21.86 -23.85 36.88
CA LEU A 89 -20.77 -24.13 35.92
C LEU A 89 -20.09 -22.85 35.39
N SER A 90 -20.54 -21.68 35.87
CA SER A 90 -20.31 -20.37 35.25
C SER A 90 -18.97 -19.71 35.55
N ALA A 91 -18.28 -19.99 36.67
CA ALA A 91 -17.09 -19.22 37.04
C ALA A 91 -15.88 -19.38 36.07
N PRO A 92 -15.50 -20.59 35.61
CA PRO A 92 -14.44 -20.75 34.62
C PRO A 92 -14.84 -20.22 33.24
N LEU A 93 -16.11 -20.42 32.86
CA LEU A 93 -16.66 -19.96 31.57
C LEU A 93 -16.72 -18.43 31.52
N GLN A 94 -17.22 -17.77 32.56
CA GLN A 94 -17.35 -16.32 32.63
C GLN A 94 -15.99 -15.60 32.58
N ASN A 95 -14.98 -16.15 33.26
CA ASN A 95 -13.61 -15.64 33.14
C ASN A 95 -13.04 -15.84 31.71
N THR A 96 -13.37 -16.95 31.04
CA THR A 96 -12.94 -17.21 29.65
C THR A 96 -13.60 -16.25 28.66
N TYR A 97 -14.90 -15.95 28.81
CA TYR A 97 -15.60 -14.97 27.96
C TYR A 97 -15.06 -13.55 28.18
N LEU A 98 -14.93 -13.11 29.44
CA LEU A 98 -14.39 -11.78 29.77
C LEU A 98 -12.95 -11.58 29.28
N GLN A 99 -12.10 -12.60 29.39
CA GLN A 99 -10.72 -12.56 28.90
C GLN A 99 -10.66 -12.52 27.36
N LYS A 100 -11.49 -13.31 26.68
CA LYS A 100 -11.59 -13.32 25.22
C LYS A 100 -12.02 -11.96 24.68
N ASP A 101 -13.03 -11.34 25.29
CA ASP A 101 -13.47 -10.01 24.90
C ASP A 101 -12.34 -8.99 25.09
N LEU A 102 -11.69 -8.96 26.27
CA LEU A 102 -10.61 -8.01 26.54
C LEU A 102 -9.45 -8.12 25.53
N THR A 103 -9.04 -9.33 25.14
CA THR A 103 -7.97 -9.51 24.12
C THR A 103 -8.34 -8.95 22.75
N ILE A 104 -9.60 -9.12 22.33
CA ILE A 104 -10.08 -8.58 21.05
C ILE A 104 -10.07 -7.05 21.07
N TYR A 105 -10.56 -6.43 22.15
CA TYR A 105 -10.54 -4.98 22.31
C TYR A 105 -9.10 -4.42 22.31
N THR A 106 -8.17 -5.04 23.05
CA THR A 106 -6.78 -4.56 23.09
C THR A 106 -6.10 -4.72 21.72
N THR A 107 -6.31 -5.82 21.00
CA THR A 107 -5.80 -6.00 19.63
C THR A 107 -6.31 -4.91 18.69
N VAL A 108 -7.61 -4.61 18.70
CA VAL A 108 -8.19 -3.58 17.82
C VAL A 108 -7.67 -2.19 18.17
N ILE A 109 -7.53 -1.86 19.46
CA ILE A 109 -6.98 -0.56 19.89
C ILE A 109 -5.52 -0.40 19.43
N ILE A 110 -4.68 -1.41 19.64
CA ILE A 110 -3.28 -1.38 19.21
C ILE A 110 -3.19 -1.22 17.70
N TRP A 111 -3.98 -2.02 16.96
CA TRP A 111 -4.06 -1.94 15.51
C TRP A 111 -4.50 -0.55 15.03
N PHE A 112 -5.55 0.01 15.63
CA PHE A 112 -6.08 1.32 15.25
C PHE A 112 -5.09 2.45 15.53
N LEU A 113 -4.39 2.41 16.66
CA LEU A 113 -3.34 3.38 16.97
C LEU A 113 -2.20 3.33 15.96
N GLY A 114 -1.73 2.13 15.60
CA GLY A 114 -0.71 1.96 14.57
C GLY A 114 -1.17 2.47 13.21
N PHE A 115 -2.41 2.12 12.82
CA PHE A 115 -3.04 2.61 11.59
C PHE A 115 -3.13 4.14 11.55
N LEU A 116 -3.51 4.80 12.65
CA LEU A 116 -3.55 6.27 12.73
C LEU A 116 -2.16 6.90 12.60
N ILE A 117 -1.17 6.35 13.30
CA ILE A 117 0.21 6.86 13.25
C ILE A 117 0.77 6.75 11.83
N LEU A 118 0.66 5.58 11.20
CA LEU A 118 1.19 5.34 9.86
C LEU A 118 0.36 6.05 8.78
N GLY A 119 -0.97 6.10 8.93
CA GLY A 119 -1.86 6.86 8.06
C GLY A 119 -1.56 8.37 8.10
N SER A 120 -1.24 8.92 9.27
CA SER A 120 -0.83 10.32 9.38
C SER A 120 0.48 10.60 8.62
N ARG A 121 1.43 9.66 8.65
CA ARG A 121 2.68 9.76 7.88
C ARG A 121 2.41 9.77 6.37
N LEU A 122 1.46 8.95 5.89
CA LEU A 122 1.05 8.94 4.48
C LEU A 122 0.46 10.30 4.06
N ILE A 123 -0.41 10.87 4.90
CA ILE A 123 -1.02 12.19 4.68
C ILE A 123 0.05 13.28 4.65
N VAL A 124 0.99 13.27 5.60
CA VAL A 124 2.11 14.23 5.64
C VAL A 124 2.98 14.11 4.40
N ASN A 125 3.30 12.90 3.96
CA ASN A 125 4.08 12.67 2.74
C ASN A 125 3.36 13.20 1.49
N TYR A 126 2.04 12.98 1.39
CA TYR A 126 1.23 13.55 0.31
C TYR A 126 1.30 15.09 0.31
N PHE A 127 1.15 15.74 1.47
CA PHE A 127 1.26 17.19 1.57
C PHE A 127 2.66 17.71 1.26
N LYS A 128 3.73 16.98 1.61
CA LYS A 128 5.09 17.32 1.22
C LYS A 128 5.26 17.30 -0.30
N LEU A 129 4.78 16.25 -0.97
CA LEU A 129 4.81 16.14 -2.44
C LEU A 129 4.00 17.27 -3.10
N TYR A 130 2.84 17.60 -2.53
CA TYR A 130 2.04 18.74 -2.97
C TYR A 130 2.79 20.08 -2.82
N HIS A 131 3.48 20.28 -1.69
CA HIS A 131 4.27 21.48 -1.44
C HIS A 131 5.47 21.59 -2.41
N ILE A 132 6.19 20.49 -2.63
CA ILE A 132 7.29 20.43 -3.61
C ILE A 132 6.78 20.82 -5.01
N ARG A 133 5.67 20.21 -5.45
CA ARG A 133 5.04 20.53 -6.73
C ARG A 133 4.65 22.01 -6.86
N LYS A 134 4.18 22.63 -5.78
CA LYS A 134 3.76 24.04 -5.79
C LYS A 134 4.96 25.00 -5.85
N ASN A 135 6.06 24.63 -5.21
CA ASN A 135 7.26 25.47 -5.08
C ASN A 135 8.37 25.14 -6.09
N SER A 136 8.17 24.13 -6.94
CA SER A 136 9.09 23.78 -8.01
C SER A 136 8.99 24.74 -9.19
N THR A 137 10.12 25.03 -9.84
CA THR A 137 10.18 25.87 -11.04
C THR A 137 10.07 25.00 -12.28
N ARG A 138 9.24 25.40 -13.25
CA ARG A 138 9.15 24.65 -14.52
C ARG A 138 10.45 24.74 -15.30
N ILE A 139 10.91 23.61 -15.81
CA ILE A 139 12.03 23.58 -16.76
C ILE A 139 11.50 24.02 -18.11
N VAL A 140 12.10 25.08 -18.66
CA VAL A 140 11.74 25.64 -19.99
C VAL A 140 12.85 25.37 -21.02
N GLN A 141 13.95 24.73 -20.61
CA GLN A 141 15.05 24.41 -21.51
C GLN A 141 14.58 23.52 -22.66
N TYR A 142 14.74 24.03 -23.88
CA TYR A 142 14.22 23.40 -25.10
C TYR A 142 14.73 21.97 -25.29
N GLN A 143 15.99 21.70 -24.93
CA GLN A 143 16.60 20.36 -25.03
C GLN A 143 15.84 19.33 -24.19
N ILE A 144 15.59 19.62 -22.91
CA ILE A 144 14.89 18.70 -21.99
C ILE A 144 13.44 18.50 -22.44
N VAL A 145 12.74 19.59 -22.78
CA VAL A 145 11.34 19.53 -23.23
C VAL A 145 11.20 18.72 -24.53
N SER A 146 12.13 18.89 -25.47
CA SER A 146 12.12 18.13 -26.72
C SER A 146 12.48 16.66 -26.53
N MET A 147 13.43 16.34 -25.63
CA MET A 147 13.74 14.96 -25.23
C MET A 147 12.52 14.27 -24.61
N ILE A 148 11.87 14.89 -23.62
CA ILE A 148 10.66 14.34 -22.98
C ILE A 148 9.57 14.10 -24.02
N LYS A 149 9.35 15.04 -24.94
CA LYS A 149 8.34 14.88 -25.99
C LYS A 149 8.67 13.72 -26.92
N ARG A 150 9.94 13.58 -27.34
CA ARG A 150 10.41 12.48 -28.20
C ARG A 150 10.25 11.13 -27.50
N LEU A 151 10.78 11.00 -26.28
CA LEU A 151 10.70 9.78 -25.47
C LEU A 151 9.25 9.41 -25.13
N SER A 152 8.41 10.39 -24.80
CA SER A 152 6.98 10.15 -24.53
C SER A 152 6.28 9.55 -25.74
N LEU A 153 6.60 10.01 -26.96
CA LEU A 153 6.06 9.44 -28.20
C LEU A 153 6.58 8.02 -28.44
N GLN A 154 7.88 7.77 -28.24
CA GLN A 154 8.50 6.46 -28.41
C GLN A 154 7.93 5.42 -27.44
N LEU A 155 7.76 5.79 -26.17
CA LEU A 155 7.22 4.92 -25.13
C LEU A 155 5.69 4.81 -25.17
N GLY A 156 5.00 5.68 -25.91
CA GLY A 156 3.53 5.70 -26.00
C GLY A 156 2.83 6.35 -24.81
N VAL A 157 3.51 7.28 -24.11
CA VAL A 157 2.94 8.07 -23.02
C VAL A 157 1.95 9.09 -23.58
N LYS A 158 0.65 8.86 -23.34
CA LYS A 158 -0.44 9.74 -23.83
C LYS A 158 -0.65 10.99 -22.98
N LYS A 159 -0.13 11.00 -21.75
CA LYS A 159 -0.32 12.09 -20.78
C LYS A 159 0.62 13.25 -21.11
N GLY A 160 0.17 14.49 -20.90
CA GLY A 160 1.05 15.65 -20.97
C GLY A 160 2.02 15.64 -19.79
N VAL A 161 3.30 15.37 -20.05
CA VAL A 161 4.37 15.34 -19.04
C VAL A 161 5.07 16.68 -19.00
N ALA A 162 5.22 17.24 -17.80
CA ALA A 162 6.05 18.42 -17.56
C ALA A 162 7.27 18.04 -16.73
N ALA A 163 8.37 18.76 -16.90
CA ALA A 163 9.51 18.67 -16.00
C ALA A 163 9.62 19.93 -15.15
N VAL A 164 9.98 19.75 -13.88
CA VAL A 164 10.22 20.84 -12.94
C VAL A 164 11.54 20.60 -12.22
N GLU A 165 12.24 21.69 -11.93
CA GLU A 165 13.41 21.69 -11.06
C GLU A 165 12.96 21.92 -9.62
N SER A 166 13.55 21.16 -8.70
CA SER A 166 13.34 21.36 -7.27
C SER A 166 14.66 21.29 -6.52
N SER A 167 14.89 22.27 -5.64
CA SER A 167 15.99 22.25 -4.66
C SER A 167 15.72 21.27 -3.51
N MET A 168 14.49 20.77 -3.38
CA MET A 168 14.06 19.93 -2.27
C MET A 168 14.26 18.43 -2.53
N THR A 169 14.67 18.04 -3.75
CA THR A 169 14.86 16.64 -4.14
C THR A 169 16.30 16.38 -4.58
N LYS A 170 16.87 15.26 -4.12
CA LYS A 170 18.26 14.85 -4.42
C LYS A 170 18.37 13.85 -5.58
N ILE A 171 17.25 13.22 -5.94
CA ILE A 171 17.14 12.20 -6.98
C ILE A 171 15.98 12.62 -7.89
N PRO A 172 16.04 12.32 -9.19
CA PRO A 172 14.87 12.39 -10.08
C PRO A 172 13.69 11.61 -9.51
N GLY A 173 12.47 12.03 -9.87
CA GLY A 173 11.30 11.28 -9.47
C GLY A 173 10.01 11.81 -10.07
N THR A 174 9.02 10.94 -10.20
CA THR A 174 7.73 11.27 -10.80
C THR A 174 6.66 11.58 -9.76
N ILE A 175 5.92 12.68 -9.94
CA ILE A 175 4.77 13.04 -9.10
C ILE A 175 3.48 13.18 -9.92
N GLY A 176 2.42 12.54 -9.41
CA GLY A 176 1.04 12.74 -9.85
C GLY A 176 0.62 11.82 -10.99
N TYR A 177 -0.69 11.59 -11.10
CA TYR A 177 -1.26 10.62 -12.02
C TYR A 177 -1.87 11.25 -13.29
N LEU A 178 -2.76 12.24 -13.15
CA LEU A 178 -3.47 12.87 -14.28
C LEU A 178 -2.61 13.87 -15.05
N LYS A 179 -1.83 14.65 -14.32
CA LYS A 179 -0.86 15.63 -14.84
C LYS A 179 0.50 15.30 -14.21
N PRO A 180 1.16 14.23 -14.70
CA PRO A 180 2.42 13.77 -14.15
C PRO A 180 3.51 14.82 -14.38
N ILE A 181 4.39 14.94 -13.38
CA ILE A 181 5.51 15.85 -13.41
C ILE A 181 6.77 15.06 -13.07
N ILE A 182 7.80 15.19 -13.89
CA ILE A 182 9.15 14.70 -13.60
C ILE A 182 9.84 15.79 -12.77
N LEU A 183 10.21 15.46 -11.54
CA LEU A 183 11.06 16.27 -10.69
C LEU A 183 12.51 16.00 -11.07
N MET A 184 13.26 17.07 -11.30
CA MET A 184 14.70 17.01 -11.50
C MET A 184 15.40 17.79 -10.38
N PRO A 185 16.41 17.20 -9.73
CA PRO A 185 17.35 17.96 -8.91
C PRO A 185 18.02 19.07 -9.74
N ILE A 186 18.24 20.22 -9.13
CA ILE A 186 18.92 21.36 -9.78
C ILE A 186 20.34 20.97 -10.27
N SER A 187 20.99 20.03 -9.59
CA SER A 187 22.32 19.52 -9.96
C SER A 187 22.31 18.62 -11.19
N SER A 188 21.19 17.98 -11.52
CA SER A 188 21.10 17.02 -12.63
C SER A 188 21.37 17.66 -13.99
N ALA A 189 20.87 18.89 -14.20
CA ALA A 189 21.04 19.60 -15.47
C ALA A 189 22.50 20.01 -15.76
N THR A 190 23.36 20.06 -14.73
CA THR A 190 24.75 20.50 -14.86
C THR A 190 25.77 19.37 -14.74
N GLN A 191 25.37 18.21 -14.20
CA GLN A 191 26.29 17.10 -13.91
C GLN A 191 26.10 15.87 -14.80
N LEU A 192 24.98 15.77 -15.54
CA LEU A 192 24.69 14.62 -16.39
C LEU A 192 25.09 14.88 -17.84
N THR A 193 25.62 13.84 -18.50
CA THR A 193 25.76 13.85 -19.95
C THR A 193 24.38 13.77 -20.63
N PRO A 194 24.24 14.18 -21.90
CA PRO A 194 22.98 14.05 -22.64
C PRO A 194 22.43 12.62 -22.63
N ASP A 195 23.28 11.62 -22.80
CA ASP A 195 22.88 10.20 -22.82
C ASP A 195 22.40 9.72 -21.44
N GLN A 196 23.06 10.16 -20.36
CA GLN A 196 22.62 9.85 -18.99
C GLN A 196 21.27 10.50 -18.66
N LEU A 197 21.08 11.74 -19.09
CA LEU A 197 19.81 12.44 -18.93
C LEU A 197 18.70 11.77 -19.73
N GLU A 198 19.00 11.30 -20.94
CA GLU A 198 18.05 10.56 -21.76
C GLU A 198 17.58 9.28 -21.07
N ALA A 199 18.51 8.47 -20.56
CA ALA A 199 18.20 7.23 -19.85
C ALA A 199 17.33 7.49 -18.60
N ILE A 200 17.68 8.49 -17.79
CA ILE A 200 16.89 8.86 -16.60
C ILE A 200 15.47 9.31 -16.99
N LEU A 201 15.34 10.14 -18.02
CA LEU A 201 14.03 10.59 -18.48
C LEU A 201 13.19 9.43 -19.06
N ALA A 202 13.81 8.48 -19.75
CA ALA A 202 13.14 7.28 -20.25
C ALA A 202 12.58 6.43 -19.10
N HIS A 203 13.40 6.19 -18.07
CA HIS A 203 13.00 5.47 -16.86
C HIS A 203 11.84 6.18 -16.11
N GLU A 204 11.93 7.50 -15.89
CA GLU A 204 10.83 8.25 -15.26
C GLU A 204 9.54 8.25 -16.11
N LEU A 205 9.66 8.27 -17.44
CA LEU A 205 8.51 8.14 -18.34
C LEU A 205 7.89 6.73 -18.30
N ALA A 206 8.69 5.69 -18.05
CA ALA A 206 8.18 4.34 -17.83
C ALA A 206 7.27 4.29 -16.60
N HIS A 207 7.67 4.89 -15.47
CA HIS A 207 6.80 5.04 -14.29
C HIS A 207 5.48 5.76 -14.60
N ILE A 208 5.54 6.83 -15.42
CA ILE A 208 4.35 7.59 -15.83
C ILE A 208 3.41 6.74 -16.69
N LYS A 209 3.96 5.95 -17.62
CA LYS A 209 3.20 5.06 -18.51
C LYS A 209 2.44 4.02 -17.70
N ARG A 210 3.12 3.39 -16.74
CA ARG A 210 2.56 2.36 -15.85
C ARG A 210 1.65 2.92 -14.77
N SER A 211 1.66 4.24 -14.58
CA SER A 211 0.86 4.92 -13.57
C SER A 211 1.23 4.56 -12.13
N ASP A 212 2.51 4.31 -11.90
CA ASP A 212 3.07 3.81 -10.64
C ASP A 212 2.73 4.71 -9.46
N PHE A 213 2.63 6.03 -9.66
CA PHE A 213 2.22 6.96 -8.61
C PHE A 213 0.88 6.58 -7.95
N LEU A 214 -0.13 6.19 -8.75
CA LEU A 214 -1.45 5.83 -8.22
C LEU A 214 -1.42 4.44 -7.57
N LEU A 215 -0.78 3.49 -8.23
CA LEU A 215 -0.65 2.12 -7.73
C LEU A 215 0.11 2.10 -6.40
N ASN A 216 1.21 2.84 -6.30
CA ASN A 216 1.99 2.98 -5.09
C ASN A 216 1.19 3.58 -3.92
N LEU A 217 0.25 4.50 -4.20
CA LEU A 217 -0.65 5.03 -3.17
C LEU A 217 -1.60 3.94 -2.65
N ILE A 218 -2.11 3.08 -3.54
CA ILE A 218 -2.97 1.94 -3.18
C ILE A 218 -2.18 0.92 -2.36
N TYR A 219 -0.98 0.55 -2.80
CA TYR A 219 -0.13 -0.43 -2.11
C TYR A 219 0.30 0.07 -0.73
N THR A 220 0.77 1.33 -0.63
CA THR A 220 1.10 1.95 0.66
C THR A 220 -0.10 1.99 1.60
N PHE A 221 -1.32 2.21 1.08
CA PHE A 221 -2.54 2.17 1.89
C PHE A 221 -2.84 0.77 2.42
N ILE A 222 -2.71 -0.26 1.58
CA ILE A 222 -2.88 -1.66 2.01
C ILE A 222 -1.81 -2.02 3.06
N GLU A 223 -0.55 -1.67 2.84
CA GLU A 223 0.53 -1.87 3.82
C GLU A 223 0.26 -1.15 5.14
N THR A 224 -0.36 0.04 5.09
CA THR A 224 -0.76 0.77 6.31
C THR A 224 -1.82 0.01 7.11
N ILE A 225 -2.77 -0.66 6.44
CA ILE A 225 -3.77 -1.52 7.09
C ILE A 225 -3.10 -2.76 7.70
N PHE A 226 -2.15 -3.37 7.00
CA PHE A 226 -1.47 -4.60 7.40
C PHE A 226 -0.08 -4.36 7.96
N TYR A 227 0.15 -3.21 8.60
CA TYR A 227 1.48 -2.79 9.03
C TYR A 227 2.15 -3.75 10.02
N TYR A 228 1.40 -4.69 10.62
CA TYR A 228 1.91 -5.67 11.56
C TYR A 228 2.31 -6.99 10.89
N HIS A 229 2.10 -7.16 9.58
CA HIS A 229 2.15 -8.45 8.90
C HIS A 229 3.43 -8.62 8.04
N PRO A 230 4.41 -9.43 8.48
CA PRO A 230 5.69 -9.57 7.76
C PRO A 230 5.55 -10.10 6.34
N ALA A 231 4.61 -11.01 6.09
CA ALA A 231 4.39 -11.52 4.75
C ALA A 231 3.84 -10.46 3.77
N VAL A 232 3.09 -9.45 4.26
CA VAL A 232 2.64 -8.34 3.41
C VAL A 232 3.81 -7.43 3.06
N TRP A 233 4.71 -7.17 4.01
CA TRP A 233 5.96 -6.43 3.74
C TRP A 233 6.81 -7.14 2.68
N TRP A 234 6.91 -8.47 2.75
CA TRP A 234 7.63 -9.25 1.73
C TRP A 234 6.96 -9.16 0.35
N ILE A 235 5.64 -9.22 0.27
CA ILE A 235 4.92 -9.02 -1.02
C ILE A 235 5.16 -7.60 -1.56
N ALA A 236 5.13 -6.59 -0.70
CA ALA A 236 5.37 -5.20 -1.09
C ALA A 236 6.80 -4.96 -1.61
N ASP A 237 7.80 -5.54 -0.93
CA ASP A 237 9.21 -5.51 -1.35
C ASP A 237 9.40 -6.17 -2.73
N GLN A 238 8.73 -7.31 -2.97
CA GLN A 238 8.74 -7.94 -4.28
C GLN A 238 8.09 -7.04 -5.34
N LEU A 239 6.98 -6.40 -5.00
CA LEU A 239 6.28 -5.52 -5.93
C LEU A 239 7.15 -4.32 -6.32
N GLU A 240 7.86 -3.72 -5.36
CA GLU A 240 8.81 -2.64 -5.64
C GLU A 240 9.98 -3.13 -6.50
N HIS A 241 10.60 -4.26 -6.16
CA HIS A 241 11.71 -4.82 -6.93
C HIS A 241 11.32 -5.10 -8.39
N GLU A 242 10.21 -5.80 -8.62
CA GLU A 242 9.77 -6.13 -9.97
C GLU A 242 9.30 -4.90 -10.75
N ARG A 243 8.80 -3.86 -10.07
CA ARG A 243 8.46 -2.57 -10.70
C ARG A 243 9.71 -1.90 -11.26
N GLU A 244 10.80 -1.83 -10.50
CA GLU A 244 12.04 -1.22 -10.97
C GLU A 244 12.63 -2.01 -12.15
N CYS A 245 12.65 -3.35 -12.07
CA CYS A 245 13.12 -4.19 -13.19
C CYS A 245 12.28 -4.00 -14.46
N ASP A 246 10.95 -3.94 -14.34
CA ASP A 246 10.06 -3.73 -15.49
C ASP A 246 10.20 -2.30 -16.07
N CYS A 247 10.46 -1.29 -15.23
CA CYS A 247 10.75 0.06 -15.71
C CYS A 247 12.09 0.14 -16.45
N ASP A 248 13.11 -0.55 -15.95
CA ASP A 248 14.41 -0.66 -16.61
C ASP A 248 14.32 -1.42 -17.95
N ASP A 249 13.52 -2.48 -18.03
CA ASP A 249 13.28 -3.21 -19.29
C ASP A 249 12.53 -2.36 -20.34
N MET A 250 11.72 -1.40 -19.88
CA MET A 250 10.94 -0.50 -20.74
C MET A 250 11.72 0.71 -21.26
N ALA A 251 12.77 1.14 -20.55
CA ALA A 251 13.53 2.36 -20.80
C ALA A 251 14.63 2.16 -21.86
#